data_AF-A0A349X2X7-F1
#
_entry.id   AF-A0A349X2X7-F1
#
_cell.length_a   1.000
_cell.length_b   1.000
_cell.length_c   1.000
_cell.angle_alpha   90.00
_cell.angle_beta   90.00
_cell.angle_gamma   90.00
#
_symmetry.space_group_name_H-M   'P 1'
#
loop_
_entity.id
_entity.type
_entity.pdbx_description
1 polymer ?
#
loop_
_entity_poly.entity_id
_entity_poly.type
_entity_poly.pdbx_seq_one_letter_code
_entity_poly.pdbx_strand_id
1 'polypeptide(L)'
;MKVKKLIAKAHEIFDGEHRARKTKKKHIEKVVKKLRSYEKKLTAMLDSETEQAEIEKLERKIALVHDQRKHGLALMQEFSRKKKTEV
;
A
#
# COMPACT_ATOMS: atom_id res chain seq x y z
N MET A 1 23.87 22.86 -5.96
CA MET A 1 22.48 22.52 -6.39
C MET A 1 21.99 23.62 -7.34
N LYS A 2 21.43 23.28 -8.50
CA LYS A 2 20.96 24.28 -9.48
C LYS A 2 19.69 24.98 -8.96
N VAL A 3 19.60 26.31 -9.06
CA VAL A 3 18.47 27.16 -8.58
C VAL A 3 17.09 26.62 -8.97
N LYS A 4 16.95 26.02 -10.16
CA LYS A 4 15.73 25.34 -10.61
C LYS A 4 15.22 24.25 -9.65
N LYS A 5 16.12 23.50 -8.99
CA LYS A 5 15.76 22.49 -7.98
C LYS A 5 15.22 23.12 -6.70
N LEU A 6 15.69 24.31 -6.32
CA LEU A 6 15.18 25.04 -5.15
C LEU A 6 13.78 25.57 -5.42
N ILE A 7 13.54 26.18 -6.59
CA ILE A 7 12.22 26.69 -6.97
C ILE A 7 11.20 25.55 -7.08
N ALA A 8 11.57 24.43 -7.70
CA ALA A 8 10.71 23.24 -7.75
C ALA A 8 10.38 22.70 -6.35
N LYS A 9 11.35 22.70 -5.43
CA LYS A 9 11.16 22.26 -4.05
C LYS A 9 10.28 23.24 -3.25
N ALA A 10 10.41 24.54 -3.49
CA ALA A 10 9.53 25.55 -2.92
C ALA A 10 8.09 25.36 -3.41
N HIS A 11 7.88 25.20 -4.72
CA HIS A 11 6.56 24.88 -5.27
C HIS A 11 5.98 23.59 -4.66
N GLU A 12 6.77 22.52 -4.52
CA GLU A 12 6.31 21.27 -3.88
C GLU A 12 5.96 21.43 -2.39
N ILE A 13 6.56 22.40 -1.70
CA ILE A 13 6.26 22.72 -0.29
C ILE A 13 4.95 23.49 -0.18
N PHE A 14 4.70 24.42 -1.11
CA PHE A 14 3.48 25.22 -1.14
C PHE A 14 2.29 24.49 -1.79
N ASP A 15 2.53 23.46 -2.61
CA ASP A 15 1.49 22.62 -3.21
C ASP A 15 0.80 21.71 -2.16
N GLY A 16 -0.42 22.11 -1.77
CA GLY A 16 -1.27 21.36 -0.84
C GLY A 16 -1.69 19.98 -1.37
N GLU A 17 -1.87 19.83 -2.68
CA GLU A 17 -2.26 18.55 -3.29
C GLU A 17 -1.11 17.54 -3.23
N HIS A 18 0.12 18.00 -3.41
CA HIS A 18 1.30 17.15 -3.28
C HIS A 18 1.48 16.65 -1.84
N ARG A 19 1.25 17.51 -0.84
CA ARG A 19 1.23 17.12 0.58
C ARG A 19 0.12 16.12 0.88
N ALA A 20 -1.11 16.36 0.41
CA ALA A 20 -2.23 15.46 0.59
C ALA A 20 -1.97 14.06 -0.03
N ARG A 21 -1.41 14.01 -1.25
CA ARG A 21 -1.01 12.76 -1.91
C ARG A 21 0.04 11.98 -1.12
N LYS A 22 1.09 12.64 -0.63
CA LYS A 22 2.10 12.00 0.22
C LYS A 22 1.50 11.43 1.50
N THR A 23 0.59 12.17 2.14
CA THR A 23 -0.10 11.71 3.35
C THR A 23 -0.98 10.49 3.06
N LYS A 24 -1.79 10.51 1.99
CA LYS A 24 -2.60 9.36 1.57
C LYS A 24 -1.74 8.13 1.30
N LYS A 25 -0.64 8.29 0.55
CA LYS A 25 0.32 7.21 0.29
C LYS A 25 0.88 6.60 1.57
N LYS A 26 1.28 7.42 2.55
CA LYS A 26 1.78 6.95 3.86
C LYS A 26 0.74 6.13 4.63
N HIS A 27 -0.54 6.51 4.57
CA HIS A 27 -1.61 5.77 5.23
C HIS A 27 -1.83 4.40 4.57
N ILE A 28 -1.88 4.36 3.24
CA ILE A 28 -2.02 3.10 2.49
C ILE A 28 -0.84 2.18 2.76
N GLU A 29 0.39 2.72 2.79
CA GLU A 29 1.59 1.94 3.11
C GLU A 29 1.51 1.27 4.50
N LYS A 30 1.00 2.00 5.51
CA LYS A 30 0.78 1.45 6.86
C LYS A 30 -0.23 0.30 6.82
N VAL A 31 -1.33 0.45 6.07
CA VAL A 31 -2.36 -0.59 5.93
C VAL A 31 -1.78 -1.82 5.21
N VAL A 32 -1.09 -1.63 4.09
CA VAL A 32 -0.43 -2.72 3.33
C VAL A 32 0.57 -3.48 4.19
N LYS A 33 1.37 -2.79 5.02
CA LYS A 33 2.29 -3.42 5.98
C LYS A 33 1.54 -4.28 7.00
N LYS A 34 0.42 -3.78 7.55
CA LYS A 34 -0.43 -4.55 8.48
C LYS A 34 -1.02 -5.79 7.81
N LEU A 35 -1.57 -5.64 6.59
CA LEU A 35 -2.13 -6.75 5.82
C LEU A 35 -1.06 -7.82 5.54
N ARG A 36 0.15 -7.43 5.13
CA ARG A 36 1.27 -8.37 4.92
C ARG A 36 1.63 -9.14 6.19
N SER A 37 1.72 -8.46 7.33
CA SER A 37 2.01 -9.13 8.60
C SER A 37 0.86 -10.05 9.03
N TYR A 38 -0.39 -9.68 8.73
CA TYR A 38 -1.55 -10.49 9.05
C TYR A 38 -1.65 -11.73 8.18
N GLU A 39 -1.43 -11.60 6.87
CA GLU A 39 -1.35 -12.71 5.91
C GLU A 39 -0.32 -13.74 6.38
N LYS A 40 0.90 -13.30 6.76
CA LYS A 40 1.93 -14.19 7.29
C LYS A 40 1.49 -14.95 8.55
N LYS A 41 0.74 -14.31 9.44
CA LYS A 41 0.22 -14.97 10.65
C LYS A 41 -0.82 -16.03 10.29
N LEU A 42 -1.71 -15.73 9.35
CA LEU A 42 -2.72 -16.67 8.89
C LEU A 42 -2.08 -17.87 8.16
N THR A 43 -1.07 -17.65 7.33
CA THR A 43 -0.31 -18.73 6.70
C THR A 43 0.37 -19.61 7.75
N ALA A 44 1.02 -19.02 8.75
CA ALA A 44 1.63 -19.79 9.83
C ALA A 44 0.61 -20.60 10.66
N MET A 45 -0.61 -20.08 10.85
CA MET A 45 -1.71 -20.83 11.48
C MET A 45 -2.16 -22.00 10.59
N LEU A 46 -2.30 -21.76 9.28
CA LEU A 46 -2.68 -22.78 8.31
C LEU A 46 -1.67 -23.94 8.28
N ASP A 47 -0.37 -23.63 8.33
CA ASP A 47 0.71 -24.62 8.32
C ASP A 47 0.66 -25.58 9.53
N SER A 48 0.06 -25.15 10.64
CA SER A 48 -0.09 -25.94 11.88
C SER A 48 -1.47 -26.56 12.05
N GLU A 49 -2.43 -26.23 11.19
CA GLU A 49 -3.82 -26.66 11.34
C GLU A 49 -4.04 -28.04 10.71
N THR A 50 -4.85 -28.86 11.36
CA THR A 50 -5.17 -30.22 10.89
C THR A 50 -6.66 -30.41 10.65
N GLU A 51 -7.50 -29.52 11.21
CA GLU A 51 -8.93 -29.57 11.01
C GLU A 51 -9.32 -28.99 9.64
N GLN A 52 -9.89 -29.83 8.78
CA GLN A 52 -10.25 -29.46 7.40
C GLN A 52 -11.16 -28.23 7.32
N ALA A 53 -12.11 -28.09 8.26
CA ALA A 53 -13.03 -26.95 8.29
C ALA A 53 -12.30 -25.64 8.63
N GLU A 54 -11.30 -25.68 9.51
CA GLU A 54 -10.50 -24.51 9.88
C GLU A 54 -9.48 -24.16 8.80
N ILE A 55 -8.89 -25.17 8.14
CA ILE A 55 -8.05 -25.01 6.95
C ILE A 55 -8.80 -24.20 5.87
N GLU A 56 -10.01 -24.62 5.50
CA GLU A 56 -10.80 -23.91 4.48
C GLU A 56 -11.12 -22.46 4.89
N LYS A 57 -11.43 -22.22 6.17
CA LYS A 57 -11.67 -20.87 6.68
C LYS A 57 -10.43 -20.00 6.59
N LEU A 58 -9.26 -20.55 6.97
CA LEU A 58 -7.98 -19.87 6.92
C LEU A 58 -7.59 -19.55 5.46
N GLU A 59 -7.75 -20.48 4.53
CA GLU A 59 -7.48 -20.26 3.11
C GLU A 59 -8.32 -19.13 2.52
N ARG A 60 -9.64 -19.13 2.75
CA ARG A 60 -10.55 -18.05 2.30
C ARG A 60 -10.12 -16.71 2.87
N LYS A 61 -9.70 -16.69 4.13
CA LYS A 61 -9.25 -15.48 4.81
C LYS A 61 -7.91 -14.98 4.28
N ILE A 62 -6.97 -15.89 4.00
CA ILE A 62 -5.69 -15.56 3.36
C ILE A 62 -5.93 -14.96 1.99
N ALA A 63 -6.80 -15.56 1.17
CA ALA A 63 -7.15 -15.05 -0.15
C ALA A 63 -7.71 -13.62 -0.08
N LEU A 64 -8.67 -13.37 0.81
CA LEU A 64 -9.24 -12.03 1.02
C LEU A 64 -8.17 -11.01 1.42
N VAL A 65 -7.29 -11.36 2.36
CA VAL A 65 -6.21 -10.46 2.81
C VAL A 65 -5.19 -10.20 1.69
N HIS A 66 -4.88 -11.22 0.90
CA HIS A 66 -3.98 -11.13 -0.25
C HIS A 66 -4.53 -10.15 -1.30
N ASP A 67 -5.82 -10.27 -1.65
CA ASP A 67 -6.48 -9.39 -2.61
C ASP A 67 -6.52 -7.94 -2.13
N GLN A 68 -6.86 -7.72 -0.84
CA GLN A 68 -6.82 -6.39 -0.24
C GLN A 68 -5.41 -5.80 -0.24
N ARG A 69 -4.38 -6.62 0.01
CA ARG A 69 -2.98 -6.17 -0.05
C ARG A 69 -2.59 -5.78 -1.48
N LYS A 70 -2.95 -6.59 -2.47
CA LYS A 70 -2.69 -6.33 -3.89
C LYS A 70 -3.37 -5.03 -4.34
N HIS A 71 -4.61 -4.81 -3.93
CA HIS A 71 -5.32 -3.55 -4.21
C HIS A 71 -4.63 -2.35 -3.56
N GLY A 72 -4.21 -2.45 -2.29
CA GLY A 72 -3.44 -1.40 -1.63
C GLY A 72 -2.10 -1.07 -2.34
N LEU A 73 -1.42 -2.08 -2.88
CA LEU A 73 -0.20 -1.88 -3.68
C LEU A 73 -0.49 -1.17 -5.01
N ALA A 74 -1.59 -1.52 -5.69
CA ALA A 74 -2.02 -0.84 -6.92
C ALA A 74 -2.29 0.66 -6.65
N LEU A 75 -3.05 0.99 -5.61
CA LEU A 75 -3.29 2.38 -5.19
C LEU A 75 -1.98 3.13 -4.91
N MET A 76 -1.01 2.49 -4.24
CA MET A 76 0.30 3.11 -4.02
C MET A 76 1.05 3.42 -5.31
N GLN A 77 0.93 2.57 -6.33
CA GLN A 77 1.53 2.80 -7.64
C GLN A 77 0.88 3.99 -8.35
N GLU A 78 -0.44 4.13 -8.28
CA GLU A 78 -1.16 5.28 -8.82
C GLU A 78 -0.69 6.60 -8.19
N PHE A 79 -0.51 6.64 -6.86
CA PHE A 79 0.06 7.82 -6.19
C PHE A 79 1.53 8.09 -6.54
N SER A 80 2.26 7.09 -7.06
CA SER A 80 3.67 7.23 -7.46
C SER A 80 3.84 7.71 -8.90
N ARG A 81 2.89 7.35 -9.77
CA ARG A 81 2.83 7.86 -11.14
C ARG A 81 2.40 9.32 -11.05
N LYS A 82 3.38 10.24 -11.04
CA LYS A 82 3.12 11.65 -11.37
C LYS A 82 2.18 11.63 -12.58
N LYS A 83 1.07 12.38 -12.54
CA LYS A 83 0.37 12.79 -13.77
C LYS A 83 1.50 13.24 -14.70
N LYS A 84 1.82 12.44 -15.73
CA LYS A 84 2.53 12.96 -16.88
C LYS A 84 1.60 14.06 -17.34
N THR A 85 1.98 15.29 -17.06
CA THR A 85 1.37 16.47 -17.66
C THR A 85 1.28 16.15 -19.14
N GLU A 86 0.05 15.97 -19.63
CA GLU A 86 -0.20 16.13 -21.06
C GLU A 86 0.37 17.50 -21.41
N VAL A 87 1.34 17.47 -22.31
CA VAL A 87 1.97 18.65 -22.91
C VAL A 87 0.98 19.21 -23.91
#